data_AF-A0A7J4B314-F1
#
_entry.id   AF-A0A7J4B314-F1
#
_cell.length_a   1.000
_cell.length_b   1.000
_cell.length_c   1.000
_cell.angle_alpha   90.00
_cell.angle_beta   90.00
_cell.angle_gamma   90.00
#
_symmetry.space_group_name_H-M   'P 1'
#
loop_
_entity.id
_entity.type
_entity.pdbx_description
1 polymer ?
#
loop_
_entity_poly.entity_id
_entity_poly.type
_entity_poly.pdbx_seq_one_letter_code
_entity_poly.pdbx_strand_id
1 'polypeptide(L)' 'MMEERKKWGIAHIYSSSNNTIVHITDITGAETISRVSGGMMTDKDREKGNPF' A
#
# COMPACT_ATOMS: atom_id res chain seq x y z
N MET A 1 -12.06 -29.71 -10.48
CA MET A 1 -11.26 -28.63 -9.86
C MET A 1 -11.98 -27.33 -10.16
N MET A 2 -12.49 -26.64 -9.13
CA MET A 2 -13.01 -25.28 -9.31
C MET A 2 -11.81 -24.35 -9.43
N GLU A 3 -11.76 -23.61 -10.53
CA GLU A 3 -10.75 -22.59 -10.74
C GLU A 3 -11.08 -21.38 -9.86
N GLU A 4 -10.20 -21.10 -8.91
CA GLU A 4 -10.39 -20.00 -7.96
C GLU A 4 -10.31 -18.68 -8.73
N ARG A 5 -11.45 -17.98 -8.86
CA ARG A 5 -11.51 -16.68 -9.53
C ARG A 5 -10.70 -15.66 -8.73
N LYS A 6 -9.46 -15.42 -9.16
CA LYS A 6 -8.63 -14.34 -8.64
C LYS A 6 -9.33 -13.00 -8.86
N LYS A 7 -9.56 -12.26 -7.77
CA LYS A 7 -10.05 -10.88 -7.81
C LYS A 7 -8.87 -9.94 -8.01
N TRP A 8 -9.00 -9.00 -8.94
CA TRP A 8 -7.98 -7.99 -9.22
C TRP A 8 -8.25 -6.73 -8.42
N GLY A 9 -7.19 -6.00 -8.09
CA GLY A 9 -7.24 -4.70 -7.42
C GLY A 9 -6.10 -3.82 -7.92
N ILE A 10 -6.10 -2.56 -7.48
CA ILE A 10 -5.10 -1.55 -7.87
C ILE A 10 -4.22 -1.23 -6.67
N ALA A 11 -2.90 -1.23 -6.86
CA ALA A 11 -1.94 -0.80 -5.86
C ALA A 11 -1.41 0.59 -6.21
N HIS A 12 -1.79 1.60 -5.42
CA HIS A 12 -1.28 2.96 -5.50
C HIS A 12 -0.08 3.09 -4.58
N ILE A 13 1.09 3.34 -5.16
CA ILE A 13 2.34 3.51 -4.42
C ILE A 13 2.78 4.96 -4.55
N TYR A 14 2.79 5.67 -3.42
CA TYR A 14 3.34 7.01 -3.32
C TYR A 14 4.65 6.94 -2.53
N SER A 15 5.75 7.33 -3.16
CA SER A 15 7.07 7.37 -2.54
C SER A 15 7.62 8.78 -2.54
N SER A 16 8.07 9.24 -1.37
CA SER A 16 8.68 10.55 -1.16
C SER A 16 9.83 10.43 -0.16
N SER A 17 10.70 11.44 -0.08
CA SER A 17 11.80 11.47 0.90
C SER A 17 11.34 11.32 2.34
N ASN A 18 10.10 11.71 2.65
CA ASN A 18 9.59 11.77 4.02
C ASN A 18 8.74 10.56 4.40
N ASN A 19 8.17 9.87 3.41
CA ASN A 19 7.31 8.70 3.65
C ASN A 19 7.05 7.92 2.35
N THR A 20 6.85 6.62 2.50
CA THR A 20 6.28 5.74 1.47
C THR A 20 4.88 5.30 1.90
N ILE A 21 3.89 5.40 1.03
CA ILE A 21 2.50 5.01 1.28
C ILE A 21 2.08 3.99 0.22
N VAL A 22 1.53 2.87 0.66
CA VAL A 22 0.93 1.84 -0.18
C VAL A 22 -0.56 1.80 0.12
N HIS A 23 -1.37 2.05 -0.90
CA HIS A 23 -2.82 2.07 -0.79
C HIS A 23 -3.42 1.15 -1.85
N ILE A 24 -4.11 0.11 -1.40
CA ILE A 24 -4.74 -0.89 -2.25
C ILE A 24 -6.24 -0.60 -2.31
N THR A 25 -6.76 -0.47 -3.52
CA THR A 25 -8.18 -0.27 -3.80
C THR A 25 -8.74 -1.38 -4.67
N ASP A 26 -10.07 -1.45 -4.75
CA ASP A 26 -10.74 -2.18 -5.80
C ASP A 26 -10.46 -1.57 -7.19
N ILE A 27 -10.95 -2.21 -8.25
CA ILE A 27 -10.74 -1.76 -9.64
C ILE A 27 -11.38 -0.41 -9.96
N THR A 28 -12.43 -0.03 -9.22
CA THR A 28 -13.07 1.28 -9.40
C THR A 28 -12.33 2.39 -8.68
N GLY A 29 -11.50 2.05 -7.69
CA GLY A 29 -10.82 3.00 -6.82
C GLY A 29 -11.73 3.61 -5.75
N ALA A 30 -13.00 3.21 -5.69
CA ALA A 30 -13.97 3.76 -4.73
C ALA A 30 -13.83 3.13 -3.35
N GLU A 31 -13.38 1.88 -3.26
CA GLU A 31 -13.26 1.15 -2.00
C GLU A 31 -11.80 0.90 -1.65
N THR A 32 -11.44 1.22 -0.40
CA THR A 32 -10.11 0.95 0.14
C THR A 32 -10.07 -0.42 0.77
N ILE A 33 -9.22 -1.30 0.23
CA ILE A 33 -9.01 -2.65 0.76
C ILE A 33 -7.97 -2.62 1.88
N SER A 34 -6.87 -1.90 1.67
CA SER A 34 -5.79 -1.79 2.65
C SER A 34 -4.97 -0.53 2.42
N ARG A 35 -4.42 0.04 3.48
CA ARG A 35 -3.52 1.20 3.42
C ARG A 35 -2.46 1.11 4.50
N VAL A 36 -1.20 1.17 4.09
CA VAL A 36 -0.03 1.13 4.98
C VAL A 36 0.93 2.26 4.59
N SER A 37 1.68 2.77 5.57
CA SER A 37 2.76 3.72 5.30
C SER A 37 4.05 3.29 5.99
N GLY A 38 5.19 3.79 5.53
CA GLY A 38 6.49 3.56 6.15
C GLY A 38 6.50 4.02 7.61
N GLY A 39 5.78 5.09 7.93
CA GLY A 39 5.55 5.54 9.31
C GLY A 39 4.78 4.59 10.23
N MET A 40 4.12 3.57 9.69
CA MET A 40 3.51 2.49 10.49
C MET A 40 4.48 1.34 10.74
N MET A 41 5.60 1.28 10.00
CA MET A 41 6.59 0.19 10.07
C MET A 41 7.85 0.57 10.86
N THR A 42 8.05 1.87 11.16
CA THR A 42 9.19 2.35 11.95
C THR A 42 8.79 3.41 12.95
N ASP A 43 9.36 3.32 14.15
CA ASP A 43 9.20 4.31 15.22
C ASP A 43 10.05 5.57 15.00
N LYS A 44 11.03 5.49 14.07
CA LYS A 44 11.94 6.59 13.77
C LYS A 44 11.43 7.42 12.61
N ASP A 45 11.08 8.68 12.89
CA ASP A 45 10.50 9.59 11.91
C ASP A 45 11.34 9.78 10.63
N ARG A 46 12.68 9.82 10.77
CA ARG A 46 13.60 9.98 9.63
C ARG A 46 13.69 8.76 8.70
N GLU A 47 13.26 7.58 9.14
CA GLU A 47 13.45 6.35 8.38
C GLU A 47 12.20 5.96 7.56
N LYS A 48 11.09 6.70 7.69
CA LYS A 48 9.80 6.39 7.07
C LYS A 48 9.79 6.40 5.54
N GLY A 49 10.71 7.14 4.92
CA GLY A 49 10.91 7.19 3.47
C GLY A 49 12.00 6.23 2.95
N ASN A 50 12.73 5.56 3.84
CA ASN A 50 13.88 4.75 3.46
C ASN A 50 13.49 3.26 3.30
N PRO A 51 14.12 2.56 2.34
CA PRO A 51 13.99 1.11 2.24
C PRO A 51 14.72 0.42 3.40
N PHE A 52 14.18 -0.70 3.87
CA PHE A 52 14.74 -1.59 4.89
C PHE A 52 14.93 -2.99 4.33
#